data_AF-A0A3B3TSR3-F1
#
_entry.id   AF-A0A3B3TSR3-F1
#
_cell.length_a   1.000
_cell.length_b   1.000
_cell.length_c   1.000
_cell.angle_alpha   90.00
_cell.angle_beta   90.00
_cell.angle_gamma   90.00
#
_symmetry.space_group_name_H-M   'P 1'
#
loop_
_entity.id
_entity.type
_entity.pdbx_description
1 polymer ?
#
loop_
_entity_poly.entity_id
_entity_poly.type
_entity_poly.pdbx_seq_one_letter_code
_entity_poly.pdbx_strand_id
1 'polypeptide(L)'
;MLDFWTCCRKNLSSSLFGAAVVLFCNWYYQLSPCNSPPRKGKIHVLLLSSWRSGSSFLGQVFSQHPSVFYLMEPGWHVWTKIEKPGARVLRMAVRDLMRSLYQCDFSVMDSYMPENYNMSTLFMFHHSRALCSPPACSLTRRSDMSNETLCQKKCDSQGLEMVEKACHTYSHVVLKETRFFELESLYPLFQDPNLDLRIVHLVRDPRAVIRSREESAKSFDMDNAIVLEQRNVPAASIQYEVMQEICRSHVRINERAILKPPPFLEGRYKMIRYEDVARNPLKEINDIYDFVGLEMTSQMEEWIYKVTHGKGKGSKKEAFQITSRNANEVSQAWRTVLQHSKVKRIQELCKGAMSLLGYRTVDSEKEQKRLDIDLLVPREPYEFSWVSAKSQRTGSS
;
A
#
# COMPACT_ATOMS: atom_id res chain seq x y z
N MET A 1 -31.78 6.01 -33.64
CA MET A 1 -32.88 6.89 -34.07
C MET A 1 -34.15 6.25 -33.54
N LEU A 2 -34.71 6.80 -32.44
CA LEU A 2 -35.99 6.44 -31.79
C LEU A 2 -36.04 4.99 -31.22
N ASP A 3 -36.55 4.63 -30.06
CA ASP A 3 -37.33 5.25 -28.98
C ASP A 3 -37.14 4.38 -27.73
N PHE A 4 -36.92 4.96 -26.55
CA PHE A 4 -37.25 4.32 -25.28
C PHE A 4 -37.46 5.39 -24.21
N TRP A 5 -38.63 6.03 -24.26
CA TRP A 5 -39.16 6.85 -23.16
C TRP A 5 -40.62 6.49 -22.94
N THR A 6 -40.88 5.76 -21.86
CA THR A 6 -42.18 5.75 -21.19
C THR A 6 -41.94 5.64 -19.70
N CYS A 7 -42.11 6.76 -18.99
CA CYS A 7 -42.29 6.75 -17.54
C CYS A 7 -43.42 7.72 -17.16
N CYS A 8 -44.40 7.16 -16.45
CA CYS A 8 -45.37 7.76 -15.54
C CYS A 8 -46.16 9.01 -15.98
N ARG A 9 -47.43 8.75 -16.30
CA ARG A 9 -48.53 9.72 -16.29
C ARG A 9 -49.22 9.68 -14.92
N LYS A 10 -49.27 10.79 -14.19
CA LYS A 10 -50.41 11.17 -13.33
C LYS A 10 -50.39 12.67 -12.98
N ASN A 11 -51.59 13.23 -13.04
CA ASN A 11 -51.95 14.65 -13.05
C ASN A 11 -51.51 15.44 -11.81
N LEU A 12 -51.09 16.70 -12.02
CA LEU A 12 -51.25 17.77 -11.04
C LEU A 12 -51.98 18.94 -11.72
N SER A 13 -53.13 19.33 -11.16
CA SER A 13 -53.84 20.54 -11.55
C SER A 13 -53.29 21.75 -10.79
N SER A 14 -53.51 22.91 -11.41
CA SER A 14 -53.72 24.23 -10.79
C SER A 14 -52.54 24.97 -10.13
N SER A 15 -52.14 26.03 -10.84
CA SER A 15 -52.04 27.41 -10.34
C SER A 15 -50.66 27.96 -9.96
N LEU A 16 -50.07 28.66 -10.94
CA LEU A 16 -49.61 30.06 -10.82
C LEU A 16 -48.74 30.42 -9.60
N PHE A 17 -47.52 29.88 -9.52
CA PHE A 17 -46.36 30.53 -8.88
C PHE A 17 -45.03 29.93 -9.41
N GLY A 18 -44.95 29.65 -10.72
CA GLY A 18 -43.91 28.78 -11.31
C GLY A 18 -42.86 29.45 -12.20
N ALA A 19 -42.73 30.78 -12.21
CA ALA A 19 -41.80 31.46 -13.13
C ALA A 19 -40.49 31.94 -12.46
N ALA A 20 -40.46 32.16 -11.15
CA ALA A 20 -39.26 32.65 -10.45
C ALA A 20 -38.40 31.53 -9.81
N VAL A 21 -38.94 30.33 -9.62
CA VAL A 21 -38.20 29.18 -9.04
C VAL A 21 -37.41 28.42 -10.11
N VAL A 22 -37.86 28.46 -11.38
CA VAL A 22 -37.22 27.70 -12.47
C VAL A 22 -35.88 28.32 -12.91
N LEU A 23 -35.69 29.63 -12.73
CA LEU A 23 -34.42 30.30 -13.06
C LEU A 23 -33.36 30.20 -11.95
N PHE A 24 -33.75 29.97 -10.70
CA PHE A 24 -32.81 29.72 -9.60
C PHE A 24 -32.39 28.24 -9.48
N CYS A 25 -33.26 27.30 -9.87
CA CYS A 25 -32.89 25.89 -9.93
C CYS A 25 -31.91 25.55 -11.07
N ASN A 26 -31.85 26.35 -12.13
CA ASN A 26 -30.95 26.10 -13.26
C ASN A 26 -29.48 26.55 -13.02
N TRP A 27 -29.22 27.34 -11.97
CA TRP A 27 -27.86 27.75 -11.61
C TRP A 27 -27.24 26.91 -10.48
N TYR A 28 -28.08 26.32 -9.61
CA TYR A 28 -27.61 25.42 -8.54
C TYR A 28 -27.38 23.97 -8.98
N TYR A 29 -27.99 23.54 -10.10
CA TYR A 29 -27.75 22.19 -10.67
C TYR A 29 -26.54 22.12 -11.63
N GLN A 30 -25.79 23.21 -11.79
CA GLN A 30 -24.64 23.30 -12.70
C GLN A 30 -23.25 23.24 -12.02
N LEU A 31 -23.17 22.76 -10.78
CA LEU A 31 -21.90 22.41 -10.13
C LEU A 31 -21.94 20.97 -9.60
N SER A 32 -21.85 20.02 -10.53
CA SER A 32 -20.98 18.83 -10.44
C SER A 32 -21.27 17.87 -11.59
N PRO A 33 -20.51 17.93 -12.69
CA PRO A 33 -20.17 16.74 -13.43
C PRO A 33 -18.80 16.25 -12.95
N CYS A 34 -18.72 15.72 -11.72
CA CYS A 34 -17.75 14.66 -11.44
C CYS A 34 -18.26 13.40 -12.13
N ASN A 35 -18.17 13.39 -13.45
CA ASN A 35 -18.30 12.20 -14.27
C ASN A 35 -17.24 12.33 -15.35
N SER A 36 -15.99 12.25 -14.91
CA SER A 36 -14.97 11.59 -15.74
C SER A 36 -15.60 10.26 -16.19
N PRO A 37 -15.70 9.97 -17.49
CA PRO A 37 -16.17 8.66 -17.92
C PRO A 37 -15.32 7.62 -17.17
N PRO A 38 -15.92 6.56 -16.59
CA PRO A 38 -15.14 5.55 -15.89
C PRO A 38 -14.04 5.09 -16.84
N ARG A 39 -12.77 5.23 -16.39
CA ARG A 39 -11.64 4.67 -17.14
C ARG A 39 -12.02 3.23 -17.44
N LYS A 40 -11.97 2.82 -18.72
CA LYS A 40 -12.44 1.52 -19.22
C LYS A 40 -11.64 0.31 -18.68
N GLY A 41 -10.98 0.42 -17.53
CA GLY A 41 -10.16 -0.62 -16.92
C GLY A 41 -9.95 -0.37 -15.42
N LYS A 42 -9.56 -1.43 -14.71
CA LYS A 42 -9.20 -1.38 -13.28
C LYS A 42 -7.87 -0.67 -13.09
N ILE A 43 -7.70 0.01 -11.96
CA ILE A 43 -6.40 0.52 -11.51
C ILE A 43 -5.77 -0.54 -10.60
N HIS A 44 -4.52 -0.88 -10.88
CA HIS A 44 -3.78 -1.89 -10.16
C HIS A 44 -2.74 -1.19 -9.28
N VAL A 45 -2.69 -1.53 -8.01
CA VAL A 45 -1.77 -0.90 -7.06
C VAL A 45 -0.94 -1.96 -6.37
N LEU A 46 0.38 -1.74 -6.32
CA LEU A 46 1.28 -2.48 -5.48
C LEU A 46 1.69 -1.59 -4.29
N LEU A 47 1.32 -2.00 -3.08
CA LEU A 47 1.87 -1.42 -1.85
C LEU A 47 3.17 -2.15 -1.55
N LEU A 48 4.27 -1.62 -2.10
CA LEU A 48 5.61 -2.20 -1.95
C LEU A 48 6.23 -1.73 -0.64
N SER A 49 6.82 -2.64 0.12
CA SER A 49 7.58 -2.28 1.33
C SER A 49 8.52 -3.38 1.79
N SER A 50 9.14 -3.21 2.96
CA SER A 50 9.85 -4.27 3.69
C SER A 50 9.10 -4.63 4.98
N TRP A 51 9.42 -5.76 5.61
CA TRP A 51 8.80 -6.13 6.88
C TRP A 51 9.05 -5.08 7.97
N ARG A 52 8.01 -4.81 8.76
CA ARG A 52 8.00 -3.83 9.89
C ARG A 52 8.16 -2.36 9.48
N SER A 53 7.91 -2.01 8.23
CA SER A 53 7.85 -0.62 7.75
C SER A 53 6.56 0.15 8.12
N GLY A 54 5.55 -0.53 8.66
CA GLY A 54 4.21 0.05 8.86
C GLY A 54 3.23 -0.20 7.71
N SER A 55 3.62 -1.01 6.71
CA SER A 55 2.78 -1.32 5.54
C SER A 55 1.44 -1.98 5.87
N SER A 56 1.26 -2.61 7.04
CA SER A 56 -0.05 -3.14 7.46
C SER A 56 -1.08 -2.03 7.70
N PHE A 57 -0.68 -0.86 8.22
CA PHE A 57 -1.58 0.29 8.37
C PHE A 57 -1.99 0.82 6.99
N LEU A 58 -1.02 1.02 6.10
CA LEU A 58 -1.30 1.45 4.74
C LEU A 58 -2.19 0.45 3.98
N GLY A 59 -1.94 -0.86 4.16
CA GLY A 59 -2.81 -1.90 3.62
C GLY A 59 -4.26 -1.78 4.11
N GLN A 60 -4.47 -1.48 5.40
CA GLN A 60 -5.81 -1.25 5.94
C GLN A 60 -6.46 0.02 5.42
N VAL A 61 -5.71 1.11 5.27
CA VAL A 61 -6.21 2.34 4.62
C VAL A 61 -6.86 2.00 3.27
N PHE A 62 -6.15 1.24 2.42
CA PHE A 62 -6.70 0.81 1.12
C PHE A 62 -7.83 -0.20 1.26
N SER A 63 -7.69 -1.22 2.12
CA SER A 63 -8.70 -2.27 2.29
C SER A 63 -10.06 -1.70 2.70
N GLN A 64 -10.06 -0.70 3.59
CA GLN A 64 -11.29 -0.10 4.08
C GLN A 64 -12.02 0.76 3.02
N HIS A 65 -11.34 1.16 1.95
CA HIS A 65 -11.95 1.99 0.92
C HIS A 65 -13.04 1.23 0.12
N PRO A 66 -14.24 1.83 -0.12
CA PRO A 66 -15.38 1.16 -0.76
C PRO A 66 -15.10 0.61 -2.17
N SER A 67 -14.16 1.23 -2.89
CA SER A 67 -13.81 0.91 -4.29
C SER A 67 -12.64 -0.08 -4.48
N VAL A 68 -12.06 -0.58 -3.39
CA VAL A 68 -10.84 -1.40 -3.41
C VAL A 68 -11.12 -2.87 -3.12
N PHE A 69 -10.59 -3.75 -3.96
CA PHE A 69 -10.30 -5.14 -3.63
C PHE A 69 -8.84 -5.24 -3.17
N TYR A 70 -8.61 -5.71 -1.94
CA TYR A 70 -7.28 -5.76 -1.33
C TYR A 70 -6.87 -7.19 -1.01
N LEU A 71 -5.59 -7.53 -1.22
CA LEU A 71 -4.97 -8.74 -0.66
C LEU A 71 -3.67 -8.39 0.05
N MET A 72 -3.50 -8.99 1.23
CA MET A 72 -2.28 -8.86 2.02
C MET A 72 -1.31 -9.98 1.63
N GLU A 73 -0.16 -9.61 1.07
CA GLU A 73 0.99 -10.48 0.85
C GLU A 73 0.65 -11.84 0.17
N PRO A 74 -0.10 -11.87 -0.96
CA PRO A 74 -0.39 -13.13 -1.66
C PRO A 74 0.86 -13.93 -2.06
N GLY A 75 2.00 -13.27 -2.29
CA GLY A 75 3.30 -13.89 -2.54
C GLY A 75 3.82 -14.77 -1.40
N TRP A 76 3.22 -14.66 -0.19
CA TRP A 76 3.49 -15.57 0.92
C TRP A 76 3.29 -17.04 0.53
N HIS A 77 2.25 -17.35 -0.25
CA HIS A 77 1.94 -18.72 -0.70
C HIS A 77 3.02 -19.30 -1.60
N VAL A 78 3.68 -18.45 -2.41
CA VAL A 78 4.83 -18.88 -3.21
C VAL A 78 6.05 -19.14 -2.32
N TRP A 79 6.27 -18.28 -1.33
CA TRP A 79 7.41 -18.38 -0.40
C TRP A 79 7.36 -19.59 0.52
N THR A 80 6.15 -20.07 0.85
CA THR A 80 5.96 -21.21 1.76
C THR A 80 5.78 -22.55 1.05
N LYS A 81 5.55 -22.55 -0.27
CA LYS A 81 5.33 -23.78 -1.04
C LYS A 81 6.60 -24.60 -1.28
N ILE A 82 7.73 -23.93 -1.53
CA ILE A 82 8.99 -24.58 -1.89
C ILE A 82 9.86 -24.73 -0.64
N GLU A 83 10.52 -25.87 -0.47
CA GLU A 83 11.43 -26.10 0.65
C GLU A 83 12.75 -25.35 0.45
N LYS A 84 13.18 -24.60 1.48
CA LYS A 84 14.45 -23.83 1.53
C LYS A 84 14.76 -23.02 0.26
N PRO A 85 13.85 -22.15 -0.19
CA PRO A 85 14.09 -21.35 -1.38
C PRO A 85 14.97 -20.14 -1.07
N GLY A 86 15.59 -19.57 -2.10
CA GLY A 86 16.21 -18.25 -2.06
C GLY A 86 15.28 -17.19 -2.64
N ALA A 87 15.28 -15.97 -2.08
CA ALA A 87 14.42 -14.87 -2.53
C ALA A 87 14.57 -14.58 -4.04
N ARG A 88 15.81 -14.66 -4.56
CA ARG A 88 16.12 -14.42 -5.98
C ARG A 88 15.43 -15.41 -6.92
N VAL A 89 15.25 -16.66 -6.50
CA VAL A 89 14.61 -17.69 -7.33
C VAL A 89 13.09 -17.51 -7.35
N LEU A 90 12.51 -17.07 -6.23
CA LEU A 90 11.06 -16.92 -6.10
C LEU A 90 10.48 -15.70 -6.81
N ARG A 91 11.28 -14.64 -7.03
CA ARG A 91 10.78 -13.34 -7.54
C ARG A 91 9.96 -13.44 -8.84
N MET A 92 10.31 -14.35 -9.74
CA MET A 92 9.59 -14.52 -11.02
C MET A 92 8.22 -15.15 -10.78
N ALA A 93 8.16 -16.21 -9.97
CA ALA A 93 6.91 -16.87 -9.61
C ALA A 93 5.97 -15.92 -8.83
N VAL A 94 6.50 -15.11 -7.91
CA VAL A 94 5.70 -14.09 -7.21
C VAL A 94 5.17 -13.04 -8.19
N ARG A 95 6.00 -12.58 -9.16
CA ARG A 95 5.55 -11.64 -10.19
C ARG A 95 4.45 -12.22 -11.07
N ASP A 96 4.59 -13.47 -11.50
CA ASP A 96 3.59 -14.14 -12.35
C ASP A 96 2.28 -14.38 -11.59
N LEU A 97 2.38 -14.76 -10.31
CA LEU A 97 1.22 -14.83 -9.43
C LEU A 97 0.49 -13.49 -9.36
N MET A 98 1.20 -12.40 -9.07
CA MET A 98 0.59 -11.07 -8.98
C MET A 98 -0.06 -10.64 -10.29
N ARG A 99 0.56 -10.96 -11.44
CA ARG A 99 -0.01 -10.67 -12.77
C ARG A 99 -1.41 -11.26 -12.93
N SER A 100 -1.59 -12.53 -12.56
CA SER A 100 -2.89 -13.20 -12.62
C SER A 100 -3.87 -12.60 -11.62
N LEU A 101 -3.44 -12.40 -10.37
CA LEU A 101 -4.31 -11.82 -9.33
C LEU A 101 -4.78 -10.40 -9.65
N TYR A 102 -3.96 -9.57 -10.29
CA TYR A 102 -4.36 -8.24 -10.75
C TYR A 102 -5.51 -8.30 -11.77
N GLN A 103 -5.54 -9.34 -12.61
CA GLN A 103 -6.60 -9.59 -13.58
C GLN A 103 -7.79 -10.34 -12.96
N CYS A 104 -7.79 -10.55 -11.64
CA CYS A 104 -8.75 -11.36 -10.91
C CYS A 104 -8.77 -12.85 -11.30
N ASP A 105 -7.71 -13.37 -11.92
CA ASP A 105 -7.55 -14.81 -12.15
C ASP A 105 -6.94 -15.47 -10.91
N PHE A 106 -7.78 -16.17 -10.13
CA PHE A 106 -7.37 -16.86 -8.91
C PHE A 106 -6.98 -18.33 -9.14
N SER A 107 -7.15 -18.87 -10.35
CA SER A 107 -6.75 -20.25 -10.67
C SER A 107 -5.25 -20.49 -10.49
N VAL A 108 -4.44 -19.44 -10.67
CA VAL A 108 -3.00 -19.44 -10.37
C VAL A 108 -2.66 -19.88 -8.94
N MET A 109 -3.59 -19.69 -7.98
CA MET A 109 -3.38 -20.08 -6.58
C MET A 109 -3.35 -21.60 -6.40
N ASP A 110 -3.95 -22.38 -7.32
CA ASP A 110 -3.99 -23.85 -7.25
C ASP A 110 -2.59 -24.47 -7.17
N SER A 111 -1.61 -23.81 -7.80
CA SER A 111 -0.21 -24.26 -7.77
C SER A 111 0.45 -24.13 -6.38
N TYR A 112 -0.09 -23.26 -5.52
CA TYR A 112 0.53 -22.89 -4.24
C TYR A 112 -0.31 -23.29 -3.02
N MET A 113 -1.58 -23.62 -3.22
CA MET A 113 -2.51 -24.02 -2.15
C MET A 113 -2.49 -25.53 -1.89
N PRO A 114 -3.02 -25.98 -0.73
CA PRO A 114 -3.33 -27.40 -0.51
C PRO A 114 -4.55 -27.83 -1.32
N GLU A 115 -4.79 -29.13 -1.50
CA GLU A 115 -6.04 -29.61 -2.10
C GLU A 115 -7.25 -29.24 -1.22
N ASN A 116 -8.41 -28.98 -1.84
CA ASN A 116 -9.66 -28.62 -1.15
C ASN A 116 -9.53 -27.40 -0.22
N TYR A 117 -8.92 -26.32 -0.70
CA TYR A 117 -8.79 -25.08 0.05
C TYR A 117 -10.10 -24.28 0.10
N ASN A 118 -10.19 -23.39 1.09
CA ASN A 118 -11.25 -22.40 1.22
C ASN A 118 -10.71 -20.99 1.01
N MET A 119 -11.59 -20.01 0.85
CA MET A 119 -11.23 -18.59 0.86
C MET A 119 -10.37 -18.24 2.09
N SER A 120 -10.68 -18.80 3.25
CA SER A 120 -9.95 -18.57 4.49
C SER A 120 -8.48 -19.03 4.45
N THR A 121 -8.09 -19.85 3.47
CA THR A 121 -6.70 -20.26 3.22
C THR A 121 -5.86 -19.13 2.62
N LEU A 122 -6.46 -18.11 2.00
CA LEU A 122 -5.73 -16.91 1.58
C LEU A 122 -5.06 -16.24 2.78
N PHE A 123 -3.79 -15.86 2.62
CA PHE A 123 -3.01 -15.31 3.71
C PHE A 123 -3.70 -14.04 4.18
N MET A 124 -4.07 -14.01 5.46
CA MET A 124 -4.71 -12.85 6.08
C MET A 124 -6.00 -12.39 5.37
N PHE A 125 -6.79 -13.30 4.79
CA PHE A 125 -8.00 -12.96 4.00
C PHE A 125 -8.93 -11.95 4.68
N HIS A 126 -9.12 -12.08 6.00
CA HIS A 126 -10.01 -11.26 6.83
C HIS A 126 -9.58 -9.79 6.96
N HIS A 127 -8.35 -9.46 6.55
CA HIS A 127 -7.89 -8.08 6.41
C HIS A 127 -8.48 -7.39 5.18
N SER A 128 -9.06 -8.14 4.23
CA SER A 128 -9.71 -7.60 3.04
C SER A 128 -11.19 -7.36 3.29
N ARG A 129 -11.60 -6.09 3.37
CA ARG A 129 -13.02 -5.73 3.50
C ARG A 129 -13.86 -6.30 2.34
N ALA A 130 -13.27 -6.40 1.15
CA ALA A 130 -13.91 -6.99 -0.02
C ALA A 130 -14.25 -8.48 0.17
N LEU A 131 -13.45 -9.22 0.93
CA LEU A 131 -13.72 -10.62 1.29
C LEU A 131 -14.68 -10.77 2.49
N CYS A 132 -14.91 -9.67 3.21
CA CYS A 132 -15.91 -9.56 4.26
C CYS A 132 -17.26 -9.02 3.76
N SER A 133 -17.37 -8.70 2.47
CA SER A 133 -18.53 -8.05 1.85
C SER A 133 -19.08 -8.87 0.67
N PRO A 134 -20.35 -8.67 0.26
CA PRO A 134 -20.89 -9.35 -0.90
C PRO A 134 -20.09 -9.05 -2.19
N PRO A 135 -19.89 -10.06 -3.06
CA PRO A 135 -20.48 -11.40 -3.02
C PRO A 135 -19.72 -12.41 -2.12
N ALA A 136 -18.47 -12.14 -1.74
CA ALA A 136 -17.63 -13.10 -1.01
C ALA A 136 -18.19 -13.48 0.38
N CYS A 137 -18.75 -12.52 1.11
CA CYS A 137 -19.36 -12.76 2.42
C CYS A 137 -20.47 -11.74 2.71
N SER A 138 -21.61 -12.17 3.27
CA SER A 138 -22.73 -11.26 3.57
C SER A 138 -22.58 -10.45 4.86
N LEU A 139 -21.38 -10.39 5.46
CA LEU A 139 -21.17 -9.84 6.80
C LEU A 139 -21.18 -8.31 6.85
N THR A 140 -20.50 -7.66 5.92
CA THR A 140 -20.30 -6.21 5.91
C THR A 140 -20.83 -5.62 4.60
N ARG A 141 -21.58 -4.52 4.66
CA ARG A 141 -22.01 -3.82 3.44
C ARG A 141 -20.81 -3.15 2.80
N ARG A 142 -20.84 -2.98 1.47
CA ARG A 142 -19.71 -2.39 0.72
C ARG A 142 -19.38 -0.94 1.13
N SER A 143 -20.30 -0.20 1.73
CA SER A 143 -20.05 1.16 2.22
C SER A 143 -19.53 1.23 3.66
N ASP A 144 -19.49 0.10 4.36
CA ASP A 144 -19.21 0.08 5.80
C ASP A 144 -17.79 -0.43 6.06
N MET A 145 -17.17 0.03 7.14
CA MET A 145 -15.87 -0.45 7.62
C MET A 145 -15.99 -1.91 8.08
N SER A 146 -15.06 -2.78 7.68
CA SER A 146 -15.07 -4.18 8.14
C SER A 146 -14.51 -4.35 9.53
N ASN A 147 -15.08 -5.29 10.28
CA ASN A 147 -14.48 -5.81 11.50
C ASN A 147 -13.69 -7.09 11.19
N GLU A 148 -12.37 -6.98 11.17
CA GLU A 148 -11.43 -8.08 10.85
C GLU A 148 -11.67 -9.34 11.69
N THR A 149 -11.84 -9.18 13.01
CA THR A 149 -12.05 -10.31 13.94
C THR A 149 -13.37 -11.02 13.69
N LEU A 150 -14.42 -10.27 13.38
CA LEU A 150 -15.73 -10.85 13.06
C LEU A 150 -15.70 -11.54 11.69
N CYS A 151 -15.03 -10.94 10.72
CA CYS A 151 -14.85 -11.51 9.39
C CYS A 151 -14.10 -12.84 9.44
N GLN A 152 -12.99 -12.90 10.18
CA GLN A 152 -12.22 -14.14 10.37
C GLN A 152 -13.08 -15.28 10.93
N LYS A 153 -14.06 -14.97 11.79
CA LYS A 153 -14.91 -15.97 12.44
C LYS A 153 -16.13 -16.39 11.61
N LYS A 154 -16.63 -15.51 10.74
CA LYS A 154 -17.95 -15.68 10.10
C LYS A 154 -17.89 -15.84 8.58
N CYS A 155 -16.81 -15.40 7.93
CA CYS A 155 -16.67 -15.44 6.49
C CYS A 155 -15.77 -16.59 6.08
N ASP A 156 -16.33 -17.54 5.34
CA ASP A 156 -15.57 -18.52 4.60
C ASP A 156 -16.43 -19.05 3.43
N SER A 157 -15.77 -19.59 2.41
CA SER A 157 -16.43 -20.24 1.27
C SER A 157 -15.49 -21.26 0.65
N GLN A 158 -16.02 -22.38 0.17
CA GLN A 158 -15.23 -23.38 -0.53
C GLN A 158 -14.60 -22.77 -1.79
N GLY A 159 -13.30 -23.00 -2.00
CA GLY A 159 -12.57 -22.48 -3.15
C GLY A 159 -12.47 -20.95 -3.21
N LEU A 160 -12.18 -20.42 -4.40
CA LEU A 160 -11.93 -18.99 -4.65
C LEU A 160 -12.88 -18.35 -5.67
N GLU A 161 -13.91 -19.05 -6.13
CA GLU A 161 -14.87 -18.52 -7.11
C GLU A 161 -15.53 -17.22 -6.63
N MET A 162 -15.94 -17.17 -5.36
CA MET A 162 -16.56 -15.97 -4.79
C MET A 162 -15.56 -14.83 -4.57
N VAL A 163 -14.27 -15.15 -4.42
CA VAL A 163 -13.17 -14.18 -4.34
C VAL A 163 -12.93 -13.53 -5.70
N GLU A 164 -12.88 -14.32 -6.76
CA GLU A 164 -12.77 -13.86 -8.15
C GLU A 164 -13.95 -12.97 -8.53
N LYS A 165 -15.18 -13.43 -8.26
CA LYS A 165 -16.39 -12.62 -8.44
C LYS A 165 -16.32 -11.30 -7.67
N ALA A 166 -15.86 -11.32 -6.42
CA ALA A 166 -15.68 -10.09 -5.66
C ALA A 166 -14.66 -9.17 -6.35
N CYS A 167 -13.47 -9.66 -6.68
CA CYS A 167 -12.41 -8.89 -7.34
C CYS A 167 -12.91 -8.18 -8.62
N HIS A 168 -13.71 -8.86 -9.45
CA HIS A 168 -14.26 -8.26 -10.67
C HIS A 168 -15.17 -7.05 -10.41
N THR A 169 -15.82 -6.97 -9.24
CA THR A 169 -16.77 -5.89 -8.93
C THR A 169 -16.15 -4.59 -8.37
N TYR A 170 -14.84 -4.55 -8.12
CA TYR A 170 -14.14 -3.37 -7.61
C TYR A 170 -13.37 -2.65 -8.71
N SER A 171 -13.21 -1.32 -8.61
CA SER A 171 -12.45 -0.55 -9.62
C SER A 171 -10.94 -0.59 -9.39
N HIS A 172 -10.50 -0.94 -8.18
CA HIS A 172 -9.08 -1.01 -7.81
C HIS A 172 -8.73 -2.39 -7.28
N VAL A 173 -7.61 -2.95 -7.74
CA VAL A 173 -7.01 -4.18 -7.20
C VAL A 173 -5.68 -3.82 -6.55
N VAL A 174 -5.61 -3.97 -5.24
CA VAL A 174 -4.48 -3.52 -4.42
C VAL A 174 -3.84 -4.73 -3.77
N LEU A 175 -2.59 -4.99 -4.11
CA LEU A 175 -1.79 -6.06 -3.51
C LEU A 175 -0.71 -5.40 -2.65
N LYS A 176 -0.59 -5.81 -1.39
CA LYS A 176 0.54 -5.42 -0.54
C LYS A 176 1.61 -6.49 -0.62
N GLU A 177 2.86 -6.12 -0.89
CA GLU A 177 3.98 -7.06 -0.87
C GLU A 177 5.20 -6.54 -0.12
N THR A 178 5.84 -7.46 0.59
CA THR A 178 7.07 -7.23 1.38
C THR A 178 8.30 -7.95 0.80
N ARG A 179 8.08 -8.74 -0.26
CA ARG A 179 8.98 -9.79 -0.77
C ARG A 179 9.67 -9.44 -2.09
N PHE A 180 9.58 -8.19 -2.54
CA PHE A 180 10.34 -7.67 -3.67
C PHE A 180 11.47 -6.77 -3.18
N PHE A 181 12.68 -7.05 -3.66
CA PHE A 181 13.91 -6.36 -3.24
C PHE A 181 14.51 -5.49 -4.35
N GLU A 182 13.79 -5.35 -5.45
CA GLU A 182 14.20 -4.70 -6.68
C GLU A 182 12.98 -4.49 -7.59
N LEU A 183 13.08 -3.61 -8.58
CA LEU A 183 11.95 -3.29 -9.47
C LEU A 183 11.99 -4.07 -10.78
N GLU A 184 13.16 -4.55 -11.19
CA GLU A 184 13.38 -5.07 -12.52
C GLU A 184 12.54 -6.33 -12.82
N SER A 185 12.28 -7.18 -11.83
CA SER A 185 11.37 -8.33 -11.97
C SER A 185 9.92 -7.93 -12.18
N LEU A 186 9.52 -6.71 -11.79
CA LEU A 186 8.18 -6.15 -11.94
C LEU A 186 7.99 -5.41 -13.27
N TYR A 187 9.07 -5.11 -14.01
CA TYR A 187 8.99 -4.39 -15.29
C TYR A 187 8.01 -5.02 -16.29
N PRO A 188 7.93 -6.35 -16.45
CA PRO A 188 6.93 -6.96 -17.33
C PRO A 188 5.49 -6.58 -16.97
N LEU A 189 5.17 -6.36 -15.70
CA LEU A 189 3.82 -5.96 -15.28
C LEU A 189 3.48 -4.53 -15.70
N PHE A 190 4.48 -3.64 -15.73
CA PHE A 190 4.29 -2.27 -16.20
C PHE A 190 4.12 -2.20 -17.73
N GLN A 191 4.65 -3.19 -18.45
CA GLN A 191 4.59 -3.25 -19.91
C GLN A 191 3.40 -4.06 -20.42
N ASP A 192 2.66 -4.72 -19.52
CA ASP A 192 1.44 -5.45 -19.87
C ASP A 192 0.31 -4.45 -20.20
N PRO A 193 -0.26 -4.47 -21.42
CA PRO A 193 -1.33 -3.55 -21.80
C PRO A 193 -2.62 -3.76 -21.02
N ASN A 194 -2.79 -4.89 -20.32
CA ASN A 194 -3.97 -5.17 -19.50
C ASN A 194 -3.86 -4.58 -18.07
N LEU A 195 -2.70 -4.01 -17.70
CA LEU A 195 -2.43 -3.52 -16.35
C LEU A 195 -2.15 -2.02 -16.29
N ASP A 196 -3.06 -1.23 -15.70
CA ASP A 196 -2.74 0.12 -15.17
C ASP A 196 -2.07 -0.01 -13.78
N LEU A 197 -0.83 -0.52 -13.75
CA LEU A 197 -0.08 -0.74 -12.51
C LEU A 197 0.59 0.54 -11.98
N ARG A 198 0.39 0.84 -10.70
CA ARG A 198 1.10 1.87 -9.93
C ARG A 198 1.73 1.29 -8.68
N ILE A 199 2.91 1.77 -8.29
CA ILE A 199 3.58 1.39 -7.04
C ILE A 199 3.48 2.54 -6.04
N VAL A 200 2.98 2.22 -4.84
CA VAL A 200 3.18 3.03 -3.64
C VAL A 200 4.24 2.33 -2.79
N HIS A 201 5.46 2.86 -2.80
CA HIS A 201 6.59 2.29 -2.08
C HIS A 201 6.76 2.96 -0.71
N LEU A 202 6.39 2.24 0.34
CA LEU A 202 6.57 2.67 1.73
C LEU A 202 7.96 2.29 2.23
N VAL A 203 8.74 3.30 2.62
CA VAL A 203 10.03 3.13 3.31
C VAL A 203 9.92 3.59 4.77
N ARG A 204 10.83 3.11 5.62
CA ARG A 204 10.87 3.47 7.04
C ARG A 204 12.33 3.58 7.51
N ASP A 205 12.57 4.41 8.52
CA ASP A 205 13.89 4.53 9.14
C ASP A 205 14.42 3.14 9.57
N PRO A 206 15.60 2.71 9.08
CA PRO A 206 16.12 1.38 9.37
C PRO A 206 16.36 1.15 10.87
N ARG A 207 16.57 2.21 11.66
CA ARG A 207 16.68 2.13 13.13
C ARG A 207 15.33 1.80 13.78
N ALA A 208 14.23 2.29 13.21
CA ALA A 208 12.88 1.91 13.64
C ALA A 208 12.52 0.48 13.19
N VAL A 209 12.94 0.09 11.98
CA VAL A 209 12.71 -1.26 11.43
C VAL A 209 13.39 -2.33 12.30
N ILE A 210 14.69 -2.21 12.57
CA ILE A 210 15.42 -3.19 13.38
C ILE A 210 14.82 -3.35 14.79
N ARG A 211 14.45 -2.25 15.46
CA ARG A 211 13.76 -2.31 16.76
C ARG A 211 12.52 -3.18 16.67
N SER A 212 11.69 -2.92 15.67
CA SER A 212 10.40 -3.58 15.54
C SER A 212 10.53 -5.04 15.09
N ARG A 213 11.57 -5.37 14.32
CA ARG A 213 11.91 -6.75 13.95
C ARG A 213 12.37 -7.54 15.17
N GLU A 214 13.21 -6.97 16.03
CA GLU A 214 13.67 -7.64 17.25
C GLU A 214 12.52 -7.96 18.23
N GLU A 215 11.48 -7.13 18.29
CA GLU A 215 10.28 -7.40 19.09
C GLU A 215 9.48 -8.63 18.61
N SER A 216 9.68 -9.05 17.37
CA SER A 216 8.94 -10.16 16.72
C SER A 216 9.85 -11.11 15.94
N ALA A 217 11.09 -11.28 16.39
CA ALA A 217 12.15 -11.97 15.63
C ALA A 217 11.76 -13.39 15.17
N LYS A 218 11.13 -14.18 16.07
CA LYS A 218 10.68 -15.55 15.79
C LYS A 218 9.67 -15.64 14.63
N SER A 219 8.90 -14.59 14.39
CA SER A 219 7.93 -14.56 13.29
C SER A 219 8.58 -14.44 11.92
N PHE A 220 9.90 -14.17 11.86
CA PHE A 220 10.64 -13.94 10.63
C PHE A 220 11.69 -15.00 10.35
N ASP A 221 11.79 -16.10 11.09
CA ASP A 221 12.87 -17.07 10.92
C ASP A 221 12.95 -17.60 9.47
N MET A 222 11.79 -17.96 8.90
CA MET A 222 11.68 -18.39 7.50
C MET A 222 12.00 -17.25 6.53
N ASP A 223 11.42 -16.06 6.72
CA ASP A 223 11.68 -14.91 5.84
C ASP A 223 13.19 -14.55 5.86
N ASN A 224 13.84 -14.58 7.02
CA ASN A 224 15.27 -14.30 7.18
C ASN A 224 16.12 -15.32 6.41
N ALA A 225 15.79 -16.61 6.51
CA ALA A 225 16.50 -17.66 5.78
C ALA A 225 16.37 -17.46 4.26
N ILE A 226 15.18 -17.12 3.77
CA ILE A 226 14.93 -16.89 2.34
C ILE A 226 15.66 -15.64 1.84
N VAL A 227 15.60 -14.53 2.57
CA VAL A 227 16.29 -13.27 2.24
C VAL A 227 17.80 -13.44 2.22
N LEU A 228 18.33 -14.24 3.14
CA LEU A 228 19.77 -14.54 3.21
C LEU A 228 20.19 -15.66 2.25
N GLU A 229 19.31 -16.09 1.34
CA GLU A 229 19.57 -17.14 0.34
C GLU A 229 20.06 -18.44 0.99
N GLN A 230 19.44 -18.81 2.12
CA GLN A 230 19.75 -20.01 2.93
C GLN A 230 21.21 -20.10 3.41
N ARG A 231 21.94 -18.99 3.41
CA ARG A 231 23.32 -18.95 3.92
C ARG A 231 23.35 -19.23 5.42
N ASN A 232 24.37 -19.97 5.84
CA ASN A 232 24.60 -20.23 7.26
C ASN A 232 25.19 -18.97 7.93
N VAL A 233 24.33 -18.22 8.62
CA VAL A 233 24.69 -16.97 9.30
C VAL A 233 24.61 -17.16 10.81
N PRO A 234 25.63 -16.74 11.59
CA PRO A 234 25.58 -16.81 13.05
C PRO A 234 24.35 -16.10 13.60
N ALA A 235 23.67 -16.70 14.59
CA ALA A 235 22.41 -16.20 15.14
C ALA A 235 22.48 -14.72 15.58
N ALA A 236 23.61 -14.30 16.15
CA ALA A 236 23.84 -12.92 16.59
C ALA A 236 23.94 -11.89 15.44
N SER A 237 24.20 -12.34 14.21
CA SER A 237 24.39 -11.51 13.01
C SER A 237 23.17 -11.49 12.08
N ILE A 238 22.25 -12.45 12.19
CA ILE A 238 21.10 -12.62 11.26
C ILE A 238 20.35 -11.31 11.04
N GLN A 239 19.97 -10.62 12.11
CA GLN A 239 19.17 -9.38 11.97
C GLN A 239 19.94 -8.26 11.27
N TYR A 240 21.26 -8.18 11.45
CA TYR A 240 22.09 -7.17 10.79
C TYR A 240 22.30 -7.49 9.31
N GLU A 241 22.52 -8.75 8.95
CA GLU A 241 22.62 -9.15 7.54
C GLU A 241 21.29 -8.96 6.80
N VAL A 242 20.16 -9.30 7.42
CA VAL A 242 18.84 -9.02 6.83
C VAL A 242 18.61 -7.52 6.66
N MET A 243 18.98 -6.70 7.65
CA MET A 243 18.89 -5.25 7.51
C MET A 243 19.78 -4.71 6.40
N GLN A 244 20.96 -5.29 6.20
CA GLN A 244 21.85 -4.93 5.10
C GLN A 244 21.18 -5.22 3.75
N GLU A 245 20.53 -6.37 3.57
CA GLU A 245 19.78 -6.68 2.35
C GLU A 245 18.56 -5.78 2.14
N ILE A 246 17.81 -5.45 3.20
CA ILE A 246 16.70 -4.49 3.14
C ILE A 246 17.21 -3.10 2.71
N CYS A 247 18.31 -2.62 3.30
CA CYS A 247 18.88 -1.33 2.96
C CYS A 247 19.45 -1.31 1.53
N ARG A 248 20.11 -2.39 1.09
CA ARG A 248 20.55 -2.56 -0.32
C ARG A 248 19.38 -2.53 -1.29
N SER A 249 18.28 -3.20 -0.96
CA SER A 249 17.04 -3.17 -1.73
C SER A 249 16.51 -1.74 -1.89
N HIS A 250 16.43 -0.96 -0.81
CA HIS A 250 15.98 0.43 -0.89
C HIS A 250 16.86 1.30 -1.78
N VAL A 251 18.19 1.13 -1.71
CA VAL A 251 19.13 1.82 -2.62
C VAL A 251 18.84 1.44 -4.07
N ARG A 252 18.78 0.14 -4.38
CA ARG A 252 18.54 -0.36 -5.74
C ARG A 252 17.21 0.11 -6.32
N ILE A 253 16.13 0.04 -5.53
CA ILE A 253 14.81 0.51 -5.95
C ILE A 253 14.84 2.02 -6.19
N ASN A 254 15.47 2.80 -5.30
CA ASN A 254 15.57 4.25 -5.46
C ASN A 254 16.35 4.64 -6.73
N GLU A 255 17.48 3.98 -7.01
CA GLU A 255 18.26 4.20 -8.23
C GLU A 255 17.43 3.98 -9.49
N ARG A 256 16.61 2.92 -9.52
CA ARG A 256 15.76 2.57 -10.68
C ARG A 256 14.47 3.36 -10.77
N ALA A 257 13.95 3.87 -9.66
CA ALA A 257 12.65 4.54 -9.62
C ALA A 257 12.74 6.07 -9.67
N ILE A 258 13.81 6.62 -9.10
CA ILE A 258 13.97 8.08 -8.90
C ILE A 258 15.14 8.61 -9.72
N LEU A 259 16.31 7.97 -9.67
CA LEU A 259 17.50 8.50 -10.33
C LEU A 259 17.54 8.18 -11.83
N LYS A 260 17.10 6.97 -12.21
CA LYS A 260 17.11 6.47 -13.59
C LYS A 260 15.78 5.77 -13.92
N PRO A 261 14.64 6.46 -13.83
CA PRO A 261 13.34 5.85 -14.11
C PRO A 261 13.28 5.42 -15.59
N PRO A 262 12.93 4.16 -15.88
CA PRO A 262 12.60 3.79 -17.25
C PRO A 262 11.32 4.51 -17.68
N PRO A 263 11.12 4.83 -18.97
CA PRO A 263 9.99 5.63 -19.44
C PRO A 263 8.62 5.06 -19.03
N PHE A 264 8.48 3.75 -18.99
CA PHE A 264 7.23 3.12 -18.57
C PHE A 264 6.90 3.36 -17.08
N LEU A 265 7.86 3.69 -16.21
CA LEU A 265 7.61 3.89 -14.79
C LEU A 265 7.15 5.32 -14.47
N GLU A 266 7.32 6.25 -15.41
CA GLU A 266 6.98 7.65 -15.22
C GLU A 266 5.50 7.83 -14.83
N GLY A 267 5.25 8.61 -13.78
CA GLY A 267 3.90 8.83 -13.24
C GLY A 267 3.26 7.60 -12.58
N ARG A 268 3.94 6.45 -12.51
CA ARG A 268 3.42 5.18 -11.98
C ARG A 268 4.15 4.66 -10.74
N TYR A 269 5.02 5.48 -10.15
CA TYR A 269 5.71 5.16 -8.88
C TYR A 269 5.69 6.35 -7.93
N LYS A 270 5.33 6.11 -6.67
CA LYS A 270 5.36 7.09 -5.58
C LYS A 270 6.04 6.48 -4.35
N MET A 271 7.13 7.09 -3.89
CA MET A 271 7.79 6.70 -2.64
C MET A 271 7.30 7.57 -1.47
N ILE A 272 6.96 6.94 -0.35
CA ILE A 272 6.48 7.60 0.88
C ILE A 272 7.29 7.11 2.08
N ARG A 273 7.59 8.01 3.02
CA ARG A 273 8.20 7.61 4.30
C ARG A 273 7.10 7.36 5.31
N TYR A 274 7.25 6.29 6.08
CA TYR A 274 6.38 6.00 7.22
C TYR A 274 6.30 7.18 8.19
N GLU A 275 7.40 7.89 8.39
CA GLU A 275 7.46 9.02 9.31
C GLU A 275 6.66 10.23 8.82
N ASP A 276 6.57 10.46 7.50
CA ASP A 276 5.72 11.51 6.94
C ASP A 276 4.24 11.18 7.17
N VAL A 277 3.85 9.92 6.91
CA VAL A 277 2.49 9.41 7.17
C VAL A 277 2.16 9.46 8.66
N ALA A 278 3.11 9.15 9.54
CA ALA A 278 2.91 9.21 10.98
C ALA A 278 2.69 10.64 11.50
N ARG A 279 3.36 11.63 10.89
CA ARG A 279 3.25 13.06 11.26
C ARG A 279 1.97 13.69 10.74
N ASN A 280 1.63 13.45 9.48
CA ASN A 280 0.51 14.09 8.79
C ASN A 280 -0.35 13.06 8.03
N PRO A 281 -1.02 12.14 8.75
CA PRO A 281 -1.66 10.98 8.12
C PRO A 281 -2.75 11.36 7.12
N LEU A 282 -3.61 12.33 7.44
CA LEU A 282 -4.70 12.72 6.53
C LEU A 282 -4.16 13.30 5.22
N LYS A 283 -3.18 14.21 5.30
CA LYS A 283 -2.54 14.81 4.13
C LYS A 283 -1.85 13.75 3.27
N GLU A 284 -0.97 12.95 3.88
CA GLU A 284 -0.17 11.98 3.11
C GLU A 284 -1.04 10.87 2.50
N ILE A 285 -2.09 10.41 3.20
CA ILE A 285 -3.04 9.45 2.62
C ILE A 285 -3.86 10.08 1.49
N ASN A 286 -4.31 11.33 1.62
CA ASN A 286 -5.00 12.01 0.53
C ASN A 286 -4.09 12.13 -0.71
N ASP A 287 -2.83 12.53 -0.52
CA ASP A 287 -1.84 12.62 -1.60
C ASP A 287 -1.54 11.26 -2.26
N ILE A 288 -1.71 10.15 -1.53
CA ILE A 288 -1.59 8.78 -2.06
C ILE A 288 -2.85 8.39 -2.83
N TYR A 289 -4.03 8.73 -2.32
CA TYR A 289 -5.31 8.48 -2.98
C TYR A 289 -5.40 9.22 -4.32
N ASP A 290 -5.04 10.50 -4.34
CA ASP A 290 -4.96 11.28 -5.58
C ASP A 290 -4.02 10.63 -6.60
N PHE A 291 -2.86 10.15 -6.15
CA PHE A 291 -1.89 9.45 -6.99
C PHE A 291 -2.44 8.15 -7.60
N VAL A 292 -3.33 7.43 -6.91
CA VAL A 292 -3.95 6.20 -7.43
C VAL A 292 -5.33 6.41 -8.05
N GLY A 293 -5.89 7.63 -8.01
CA GLY A 293 -7.23 7.92 -8.51
C GLY A 293 -8.36 7.45 -7.58
N LEU A 294 -8.11 7.46 -6.27
CA LEU A 294 -9.13 7.29 -5.22
C LEU A 294 -9.50 8.65 -4.64
N GLU A 295 -10.70 8.75 -4.08
CA GLU A 295 -11.17 9.95 -3.39
C GLU A 295 -11.23 9.70 -1.88
N MET A 296 -10.80 10.68 -1.08
CA MET A 296 -10.95 10.60 0.36
C MET A 296 -12.43 10.72 0.74
N THR A 297 -12.97 9.73 1.45
CA THR A 297 -14.33 9.80 2.02
C THR A 297 -14.27 10.26 3.48
N SER A 298 -15.33 10.91 3.97
CA SER A 298 -15.38 11.34 5.38
C SER A 298 -15.25 10.18 6.38
N GLN A 299 -15.75 9.00 6.03
CA GLN A 299 -15.61 7.80 6.86
C GLN A 299 -14.14 7.33 6.92
N MET A 300 -13.42 7.39 5.80
CA MET A 300 -11.99 7.07 5.77
C MET A 300 -11.18 8.10 6.56
N GLU A 301 -11.46 9.39 6.41
CA GLU A 301 -10.81 10.46 7.15
C GLU A 301 -10.96 10.25 8.67
N GLU A 302 -12.18 10.02 9.14
CA GLU A 302 -12.46 9.76 10.56
C GLU A 302 -11.75 8.49 11.07
N TRP A 303 -11.79 7.40 10.28
CA TRP A 303 -11.14 6.15 10.65
C TRP A 303 -9.61 6.31 10.74
N ILE A 304 -8.99 6.96 9.75
CA ILE A 304 -7.55 7.23 9.72
C ILE A 304 -7.14 8.05 10.95
N TYR A 305 -7.88 9.12 11.25
CA TYR A 305 -7.60 9.97 12.40
C TYR A 305 -7.65 9.17 13.71
N LYS A 306 -8.72 8.40 13.94
CA LYS A 306 -8.90 7.59 15.16
C LYS A 306 -7.79 6.54 15.35
N VAL A 307 -7.32 5.91 14.28
CA VAL A 307 -6.28 4.87 14.38
C VAL A 307 -4.89 5.47 14.63
N THR A 308 -4.64 6.68 14.13
CA THR A 308 -3.30 7.33 14.18
C THR A 308 -3.10 8.28 15.36
N HIS A 309 -4.18 8.73 16.00
CA HIS A 309 -4.18 9.65 17.15
C HIS A 309 -4.60 8.95 18.45
N GLY A 310 -4.35 7.64 18.54
CA GLY A 310 -4.53 6.90 19.78
C GLY A 310 -3.50 7.28 20.85
N LYS A 311 -3.47 6.53 21.96
CA LYS A 311 -2.53 6.77 23.07
C LYS A 311 -1.40 5.74 23.09
N GLY A 312 -0.18 6.20 23.32
CA GLY A 312 0.99 5.35 23.54
C GLY A 312 1.47 4.57 22.31
N LYS A 313 2.40 3.65 22.55
CA LYS A 313 3.16 2.91 21.50
C LYS A 313 2.60 1.52 21.18
N GLY A 314 1.59 1.06 21.92
CA GLY A 314 1.11 -0.32 21.92
C GLY A 314 2.04 -1.29 22.65
N SER A 315 1.60 -2.55 22.78
CA SER A 315 2.32 -3.63 23.47
C SER A 315 2.91 -4.66 22.50
N LYS A 316 3.80 -5.54 23.01
CA LYS A 316 4.37 -6.66 22.23
C LYS A 316 3.30 -7.60 21.66
N LYS A 317 2.17 -7.78 22.37
CA LYS A 317 1.06 -8.65 21.93
C LYS A 317 0.35 -8.10 20.69
N GLU A 318 0.44 -6.79 20.47
CA GLU A 318 -0.22 -6.11 19.36
C GLU A 318 0.75 -5.82 18.20
N ALA A 319 1.94 -6.43 18.18
CA ALA A 319 3.00 -6.10 17.22
C ALA A 319 2.52 -6.11 15.75
N PHE A 320 1.57 -6.98 15.40
CA PHE A 320 1.02 -7.14 14.05
C PHE A 320 -0.38 -6.56 13.86
N GLN A 321 -0.97 -5.97 14.90
CA GLN A 321 -2.34 -5.47 14.87
C GLN A 321 -2.39 -3.97 14.54
N ILE A 322 -3.44 -3.57 13.84
CA ILE A 322 -3.77 -2.16 13.63
C ILE A 322 -4.66 -1.71 14.78
N THR A 323 -4.02 -1.28 15.87
CA THR A 323 -4.70 -0.70 17.03
C THR A 323 -4.49 0.81 17.07
N SER A 324 -5.43 1.53 17.70
CA SER A 324 -5.33 2.98 17.87
C SER A 324 -4.12 3.32 18.74
N ARG A 325 -3.12 3.97 18.15
CA ARG A 325 -1.84 4.34 18.79
C ARG A 325 -1.44 5.74 18.38
N ASN A 326 -0.53 6.34 19.15
CA ASN A 326 0.09 7.59 18.74
C ASN A 326 1.16 7.28 17.67
N ALA A 327 0.83 7.54 16.41
CA ALA A 327 1.72 7.22 15.28
C ALA A 327 3.09 7.93 15.39
N ASN A 328 3.10 9.17 15.88
CA ASN A 328 4.33 9.95 16.10
C ASN A 328 5.23 9.29 17.15
N GLU A 329 4.68 8.91 18.31
CA GLU A 329 5.45 8.21 19.34
C GLU A 329 6.00 6.86 18.87
N VAL A 330 5.21 6.10 18.08
CA VAL A 330 5.63 4.82 17.50
C VAL A 330 6.77 5.01 16.51
N SER A 331 6.72 6.06 15.69
CA SER A 331 7.77 6.36 14.71
C SER A 331 9.12 6.68 15.36
N GLN A 332 9.11 7.41 16.47
CA GLN A 332 10.32 7.86 17.17
C GLN A 332 10.78 6.92 18.28
N ALA A 333 10.05 5.83 18.56
CA ALA A 333 10.31 4.97 19.72
C ALA A 333 11.71 4.35 19.76
N TRP A 334 12.37 4.15 18.61
CA TRP A 334 13.74 3.64 18.54
C TRP A 334 14.75 4.56 19.25
N ARG A 335 14.48 5.87 19.28
CA ARG A 335 15.36 6.90 19.86
C ARG A 335 15.63 6.68 21.34
N THR A 336 14.62 6.22 22.08
CA THR A 336 14.73 6.02 23.54
C THR A 336 14.93 4.55 23.93
N VAL A 337 14.60 3.60 23.04
CA VAL A 337 14.60 2.17 23.35
C VAL A 337 15.91 1.49 22.96
N LEU A 338 16.51 1.88 21.83
CA LEU A 338 17.74 1.23 21.35
C LEU A 338 18.98 1.82 22.05
N GLN A 339 19.92 0.94 22.40
CA GLN A 339 21.26 1.36 22.80
C GLN A 339 21.97 2.07 21.63
N HIS A 340 22.72 3.12 21.95
CA HIS A 340 23.38 3.93 20.93
C HIS A 340 24.40 3.16 20.08
N SER A 341 25.10 2.18 20.67
CA SER A 341 26.00 1.30 19.93
C SER A 341 25.30 0.53 18.79
N LYS A 342 24.07 0.06 19.04
CA LYS A 342 23.24 -0.61 18.03
C LYS A 342 22.77 0.38 16.97
N VAL A 343 22.36 1.58 17.38
CA VAL A 343 21.98 2.66 16.47
C VAL A 343 23.13 3.00 15.54
N LYS A 344 24.34 3.20 16.08
CA LYS A 344 25.55 3.46 15.31
C LYS A 344 25.84 2.37 14.29
N ARG A 345 25.82 1.09 14.71
CA ARG A 345 26.02 -0.06 13.82
C ARG A 345 25.02 -0.07 12.65
N ILE A 346 23.75 0.21 12.91
CA ILE A 346 22.72 0.25 11.86
C ILE A 346 22.90 1.46 10.94
N GLN A 347 23.30 2.61 11.46
CA GLN A 347 23.64 3.78 10.63
C GLN A 347 24.81 3.50 9.70
N GLU A 348 25.84 2.79 10.17
CA GLU A 348 26.97 2.38 9.35
C GLU A 348 26.55 1.39 8.26
N LEU A 349 25.79 0.35 8.62
CA LEU A 349 25.28 -0.66 7.69
C LEU A 349 24.34 -0.08 6.62
N CYS A 350 23.49 0.87 7.00
CA CYS A 350 22.45 1.44 6.15
C CYS A 350 22.74 2.87 5.67
N LYS A 351 24.00 3.34 5.76
CA LYS A 351 24.38 4.73 5.48
C LYS A 351 23.88 5.23 4.12
N GLY A 352 24.08 4.43 3.06
CA GLY A 352 23.63 4.76 1.71
C GLY A 352 22.11 4.90 1.61
N ALA A 353 21.37 3.93 2.16
CA ALA A 353 19.91 3.96 2.18
C ALA A 353 19.38 5.15 3.00
N MET A 354 19.96 5.41 4.17
CA MET A 354 19.56 6.54 5.02
C MET A 354 19.75 7.88 4.30
N SER A 355 20.91 8.08 3.67
CA SER A 355 21.20 9.29 2.90
C SER A 355 20.20 9.49 1.76
N LEU A 356 19.95 8.46 0.96
CA LEU A 356 19.03 8.54 -0.19
C LEU A 356 17.57 8.77 0.22
N LEU A 357 17.15 8.19 1.34
CA LEU A 357 15.77 8.29 1.81
C LEU A 357 15.54 9.50 2.73
N GLY A 358 16.56 10.34 2.95
CA GLY A 358 16.44 11.57 3.73
C GLY A 358 16.36 11.35 5.25
N TYR A 359 17.12 10.39 5.77
CA TYR A 359 17.28 10.14 7.21
C TYR A 359 18.64 10.62 7.71
N ARG A 360 18.64 11.53 8.70
CA ARG A 360 19.85 12.03 9.36
C ARG A 360 20.35 11.04 10.42
N THR A 361 21.67 10.90 10.51
CA THR A 361 22.35 10.14 11.56
C THR A 361 22.35 10.90 12.89
N VAL A 362 22.60 10.19 13.98
CA VAL A 362 22.92 10.75 15.28
C VAL A 362 24.25 10.19 15.75
N ASP A 363 25.09 11.04 16.34
CA ASP A 363 26.49 10.76 16.65
C ASP A 363 26.74 10.54 18.15
N SER A 364 25.74 10.79 18.99
CA SER A 364 25.80 10.53 20.42
C SER A 364 24.47 10.03 21.00
N GLU A 365 24.51 9.38 22.17
CA GLU A 365 23.31 8.97 22.90
C GLU A 365 22.44 10.18 23.32
N LYS A 366 23.09 11.30 23.66
CA LYS A 366 22.41 12.55 24.01
C LYS A 366 21.60 13.08 22.83
N GLU A 367 22.20 13.14 21.65
CA GLU A 367 21.54 13.55 20.42
C GLU A 367 20.44 12.56 20.00
N GLN A 368 20.71 11.25 20.10
CA GLN A 368 19.72 10.22 19.83
C GLN A 368 18.44 10.43 20.62
N LYS A 369 18.53 10.75 21.92
CA LYS A 369 17.36 10.89 22.81
C LYS A 369 16.60 12.23 22.67
N ARG A 370 17.13 13.20 21.91
CA ARG A 370 16.50 14.51 21.70
C ARG A 370 15.32 14.45 20.73
N LEU A 371 14.09 14.33 21.22
CA LEU A 371 12.90 14.26 20.35
C LEU A 371 12.56 15.59 19.66
N ASP A 372 13.18 16.69 20.09
CA ASP A 372 13.01 18.04 19.54
C ASP A 372 13.81 18.28 18.25
N ILE A 373 14.79 17.42 17.92
CA ILE A 373 15.54 17.53 16.67
C ILE A 373 14.89 16.69 15.57
N ASP A 374 14.71 17.31 14.40
CA ASP A 374 14.21 16.60 13.22
C ASP A 374 15.34 15.83 12.53
N LEU A 375 15.15 14.51 12.46
CA LEU A 375 16.03 13.58 11.77
C LEU A 375 15.57 13.26 10.34
N LEU A 376 14.51 13.90 9.86
CA LEU A 376 14.09 13.84 8.47
C LEU A 376 14.64 15.05 7.72
N VAL A 377 15.23 14.80 6.55
CA VAL A 377 15.47 15.85 5.58
C VAL A 377 14.12 16.23 4.97
N PRO A 378 13.76 17.53 4.89
CA PRO A 378 12.58 17.97 4.16
C PRO A 378 12.60 17.41 2.74
N ARG A 379 11.45 16.94 2.26
CA ARG A 379 11.30 16.66 0.84
C ARG A 379 11.25 18.00 0.14
N GLU A 380 12.29 18.38 -0.58
CA GLU A 380 12.12 19.43 -1.58
C GLU A 380 11.05 18.95 -2.56
N PRO A 381 9.98 19.73 -2.83
CA PRO A 381 9.02 19.36 -3.84
C PRO A 381 9.78 19.23 -5.16
N TYR A 382 9.85 18.00 -5.68
CA TYR A 382 10.39 17.75 -7.02
C TYR A 382 9.34 18.28 -8.01
N GLU A 383 9.30 19.60 -8.22
CA GLU A 383 8.53 20.22 -9.29
C GLU A 383 9.25 19.95 -10.61
N PHE A 384 9.07 18.75 -11.16
CA PHE A 384 9.42 18.51 -12.55
C PHE A 384 8.37 19.19 -13.43
N SER A 385 8.63 20.44 -13.82
CA SER A 385 7.90 21.07 -14.91
C SER A 385 8.51 20.60 -16.24
N TRP A 386 7.72 19.89 -17.03
CA TRP A 386 8.05 19.64 -18.42
C TRP A 386 8.00 20.98 -19.15
N VAL A 387 9.15 21.67 -19.26
CA VAL A 387 9.27 22.78 -20.21
C VAL A 387 9.12 22.16 -21.60
N SER A 388 7.93 22.29 -22.17
CA SER A 388 7.62 21.82 -23.52
C SER A 388 8.62 22.44 -24.50
N ALA A 389 9.38 21.60 -25.18
CA ALA A 389 10.23 22.00 -26.30
C ALA A 389 9.36 22.43 -27.49
N LYS A 390 8.79 23.63 -27.42
CA LYS A 390 8.17 24.34 -28.54
C LYS A 390 8.49 25.83 -28.46
N SER A 391 9.75 26.18 -28.75
CA SER A 391 10.11 27.52 -29.24
C SER A 391 11.42 27.57 -30.02
N GLN A 392 11.78 26.51 -30.74
CA GLN A 392 12.83 26.58 -31.77
C GLN A 392 12.32 25.99 -33.07
N ARG A 393 11.62 26.83 -33.84
CA ARG A 393 11.55 26.80 -35.32
C ARG A 393 10.68 27.97 -35.77
N THR A 394 11.31 29.11 -36.00
CA THR A 394 11.02 30.05 -37.10
C THR A 394 12.08 31.15 -37.05
N GLY A 395 12.92 31.21 -38.09
CA GLY A 395 13.89 32.30 -38.27
C GLY A 395 15.27 31.83 -38.71
N SER A 396 15.41 31.54 -40.02
CA SER A 396 16.58 31.83 -40.88
C SER A 396 16.74 30.77 -41.98
N SER A 397 16.14 31.05 -43.14
CA SER A 397 16.73 30.98 -44.49
C SER A 397 15.67 31.50 -45.47
#